data_AF-A0A9D6SC16-F1
#
_entry.id   AF-A0A9D6SC16-F1
#
_cell.length_a   1.000
_cell.length_b   1.000
_cell.length_c   1.000
_cell.angle_alpha   90.00
_cell.angle_beta   90.00
_cell.angle_gamma   90.00
#
_symmetry.space_group_name_H-M   'P 1'
#
loop_
_entity.id
_entity.type
_entity.pdbx_description
1 polymer ?
#
loop_
_entity_poly.entity_id
_entity_poly.type
_entity_poly.pdbx_seq_one_letter_code
_entity_poly.pdbx_strand_id
1 'polypeptide(L)' 'HQELLRQLRQGDRVVTAGGMYGTVVGVSESVVTLRIAEGVKVEFQKASVAEKAGKEPE' A
#
# COMPACT_ATOMS: atom_id res chain seq x y z
N HIS A 1 10.09 -12.58 -6.76
CA HIS A 1 9.80 -11.23 -6.19
C HIS A 1 8.39 -10.73 -6.57
N GLN A 2 7.36 -11.59 -6.67
CA GLN A 2 5.98 -11.16 -7.00
C GLN A 2 4.91 -11.70 -6.04
N GLU A 3 5.25 -12.58 -5.10
CA GLU A 3 4.25 -13.27 -4.28
C GLU A 3 3.78 -12.46 -3.07
N LEU A 4 4.57 -11.48 -2.61
CA LEU A 4 4.24 -10.61 -1.48
C LEU A 4 3.18 -9.54 -1.82
N LEU A 5 3.07 -9.14 -3.10
CA LEU A 5 2.11 -8.11 -3.55
C LEU A 5 0.66 -8.62 -3.65
N ARG A 6 0.44 -9.94 -3.60
CA ARG A 6 -0.91 -10.53 -3.68
C ARG A 6 -1.70 -10.45 -2.38
N GLN A 7 -1.06 -10.13 -1.25
CA GLN A 7 -1.73 -10.08 0.06
C GLN A 7 -1.85 -8.67 0.64
N LEU A 8 -2.02 -7.64 -0.20
CA LEU A 8 -2.42 -6.33 0.28
C LEU A 8 -3.87 -6.37 0.75
N ARG A 9 -4.10 -6.03 2.01
CA ARG A 9 -5.42 -5.93 2.63
C ARG A 9 -5.64 -4.51 3.15
N GLN A 10 -6.90 -4.12 3.32
CA GLN A 10 -7.19 -2.85 4.01
C GLN A 10 -6.58 -2.86 5.42
N GLY A 11 -6.00 -1.74 5.81
CA GLY A 11 -5.27 -1.57 7.06
C GLY A 11 -3.79 -1.92 6.98
N ASP A 12 -3.30 -2.48 5.87
CA ASP A 12 -1.87 -2.72 5.71
C ASP A 12 -1.12 -1.42 5.45
N ARG A 13 0.02 -1.28 6.12
CA ARG A 13 0.99 -0.22 5.84
C ARG A 13 1.92 -0.67 4.72
N VAL A 14 2.10 0.21 3.74
CA VAL A 14 2.89 -0.09 2.54
C VAL A 14 3.84 1.05 2.24
N VAL A 15 4.92 0.70 1.55
CA VAL A 15 5.85 1.64 0.93
C VAL A 15 5.71 1.54 -0.58
N THR A 16 5.48 2.69 -1.20
CA THR A 16 5.49 2.83 -2.66
C THR A 16 6.93 2.94 -3.18
N ALA A 17 7.13 2.73 -4.48
CA ALA A 17 8.44 2.82 -5.13
C ALA A 17 9.16 4.18 -4.95
N GLY A 18 8.42 5.25 -4.64
CA GLY A 18 9.00 6.57 -4.32
C GLY A 18 9.41 6.75 -2.85
N GLY A 19 9.36 5.70 -2.02
CA GLY A 19 9.64 5.79 -0.58
C GLY A 19 8.50 6.38 0.25
N MET A 20 7.32 6.61 -0.36
CA MET A 20 6.16 7.11 0.39
C MET A 20 5.48 5.99 1.16
N TYR A 21 5.21 6.26 2.44
CA TYR A 21 4.41 5.42 3.30
C TYR A 21 2.93 5.75 3.15
N GLY A 22 2.10 4.72 3.08
CA GLY A 22 0.65 4.86 3.04
C GLY A 22 -0.03 3.68 3.71
N THR A 23 -1.30 3.88 4.09
CA THR A 23 -2.15 2.79 4.58
C THR A 23 -3.16 2.42 3.53
N VAL A 24 -3.27 1.13 3.21
CA VAL A 24 -4.25 0.63 2.24
C VAL A 24 -5.66 0.81 2.78
N VAL A 25 -6.48 1.55 2.05
CA VAL A 25 -7.90 1.76 2.38
C VAL A 25 -8.84 1.19 1.31
N GLY A 26 -8.29 0.76 0.17
CA GLY A 26 -9.03 0.11 -0.89
C GLY A 26 -8.08 -0.65 -1.81
N VAL A 27 -8.52 -1.81 -2.31
CA VAL A 27 -7.76 -2.61 -3.27
C VAL A 27 -8.70 -2.99 -4.41
N SER A 28 -8.30 -2.63 -5.62
CA SER A 28 -8.94 -3.05 -6.88
C SER A 28 -7.98 -3.98 -7.63
N GLU A 29 -8.37 -4.43 -8.83
CA GLU A 29 -7.56 -5.36 -9.62
C GLU A 29 -6.17 -4.78 -9.97
N SER A 30 -6.14 -3.55 -10.50
CA SER A 30 -4.92 -2.89 -10.99
C SER A 30 -4.48 -1.69 -10.14
N VAL A 31 -5.37 -1.19 -9.28
CA VAL A 31 -5.20 0.06 -8.51
C VAL A 31 -5.37 -0.23 -7.03
N VAL A 32 -4.60 0.47 -6.20
CA VAL A 32 -4.72 0.47 -4.74
C VAL A 32 -4.95 1.89 -4.26
N THR A 33 -5.92 2.08 -3.36
CA THR A 33 -6.17 3.35 -2.71
C THR A 33 -5.41 3.38 -1.39
N LEU A 34 -4.49 4.35 -1.28
CA LEU A 34 -3.69 4.59 -0.09
C LEU A 34 -4.16 5.87 0.60
N ARG A 35 -4.25 5.84 1.93
CA ARG A 35 -4.38 7.02 2.76
C ARG A 35 -3.00 7.43 3.25
N ILE A 36 -2.60 8.67 2.96
CA ILE A 36 -1.31 9.23 3.38
C ILE A 36 -1.45 10.23 4.53
N ALA A 37 -2.63 10.86 4.66
CA ALA A 37 -2.97 11.78 5.72
C ALA A 37 -4.49 11.73 5.97
N GLU A 38 -4.96 12.36 7.04
CA GLU A 38 -6.39 12.45 7.32
C GLU A 38 -7.11 13.19 6.19
N GLY A 39 -8.17 12.59 5.65
CA GLY A 39 -8.90 13.13 4.49
C GLY A 39 -8.20 12.98 3.13
N VAL A 40 -6.91 12.61 3.09
CA VAL A 40 -6.15 12.50 1.83
C VAL A 40 -6.03 11.04 1.40
N LYS A 41 -6.73 10.71 0.31
CA LYS A 41 -6.67 9.41 -0.37
C LYS A 41 -6.04 9.59 -1.73
N VAL A 42 -5.19 8.64 -2.11
CA VAL A 42 -4.44 8.67 -3.36
C VAL A 42 -4.51 7.30 -4.00
N GLU A 43 -4.67 7.25 -5.32
CA GLU A 43 -4.71 6.01 -6.08
C GLU A 43 -3.36 5.74 -6.71
N PHE A 44 -2.84 4.54 -6.48
CA PHE A 44 -1.58 4.08 -7.04
C PHE A 44 -1.80 2.81 -7.83
N GLN A 45 -0.99 2.59 -8.86
CA GLN A 45 -0.95 1.28 -9.50
C GLN A 45 -0.42 0.25 -8.51
N LYS A 46 -1.02 -0.93 -8.51
CA LYS A 46 -0.61 -2.03 -7.63
C LYS A 46 0.84 -2.45 -7.88
N ALA A 47 1.31 -2.30 -9.12
CA ALA A 47 2.70 -2.53 -9.52
C ALA A 47 3.68 -1.49 -8.92
N SER A 48 3.21 -0.33 -8.47
CA SER A 48 4.03 0.73 -7.87
C SER A 48 4.21 0.57 -6.36
N VAL A 49 3.57 -0.43 -5.73
CA VAL A 49 3.83 -0.79 -4.33
C VAL A 49 5.11 -1.62 -4.29
N ALA A 50 6.15 -1.09 -3.64
CA ALA A 50 7.45 -1.73 -3.58
C ALA A 50 7.49 -2.82 -2.52
N GLU A 51 6.96 -2.51 -1.33
CA GLU A 51 6.96 -3.45 -0.22
C GLU A 51 5.78 -3.21 0.71
N LYS A 52 5.30 -4.30 1.31
CA LYS A 52 4.47 -4.20 2.51
C LYS A 52 5.43 -3.83 3.63
N ALA A 53 5.27 -2.65 4.22
CA ALA A 53 6.00 -2.34 5.44
C ALA A 53 5.51 -3.35 6.48
N GLY A 54 6.39 -4.29 6.86
CA GLY A 54 6.09 -5.24 7.92
C GLY A 54 5.54 -4.47 9.11
N LYS A 55 4.56 -5.05 9.82
CA LYS A 55 4.12 -4.48 11.10
C LYS A 55 5.39 -4.19 11.90
N GLU A 56 5.56 -2.93 12.33
CA GLU A 56 6.60 -2.59 13.30
C GLU A 56 6.50 -3.62 14.44
N PRO A 57 7.57 -4.36 14.74
CA PRO A 57 7.57 -5.20 15.92
C PRO A 57 7.47 -4.25 17.13
N GLU A 58 6.52 -4.54 18.02
CA GLU A 58 6.45 -3.91 19.35
C GLU A 58 7.76 -4.06 20.11
#